data_AF-A0A0T2Q980-F1
#
_entry.id   AF-A0A0T2Q980-F1
#
_cell.length_a   1.000
_cell.length_b   1.000
_cell.length_c   1.000
_cell.angle_alpha   90.00
_cell.angle_beta   90.00
_cell.angle_gamma   90.00
#
_symmetry.space_group_name_H-M   'P 1'
#
loop_
_entity.id
_entity.type
_entity.pdbx_description
1 polymer ?
#
loop_
_entity_poly.entity_id
_entity_poly.type
_entity_poly.pdbx_seq_one_letter_code
_entity_poly.pdbx_strand_id
1 'polypeptide(L)'
;MAELDRILGEAQETHLLMQKAAKSTEERAVRDIVRLRTRFATLIAEMMGSIKADARLKARPEVAQEFESQFFEMRQALAQHQSKWRSTQIDEDHAGYRRSTDELGRKQDSFYNWAQKALSEL
;
A
#
# COMPACT_ATOMS: atom_id res chain seq x y z
N MET A 1 3.23 7.81 19.36
CA MET A 1 2.65 7.43 18.06
C MET A 1 2.28 5.96 18.17
N ALA A 2 1.04 5.57 17.87
CA ALA A 2 0.66 4.17 17.96
C ALA A 2 1.34 3.38 16.82
N GLU A 3 1.55 2.09 17.03
CA GLU A 3 2.24 1.23 16.07
C GLU A 3 1.54 1.20 14.70
N LEU A 4 0.20 1.23 14.71
CA LEU A 4 -0.60 1.32 13.49
C LEU A 4 -0.36 2.62 12.72
N ASP A 5 -0.23 3.77 13.41
CA ASP A 5 0.06 5.05 12.75
C ASP A 5 1.44 5.04 12.08
N ARG A 6 2.44 4.45 12.75
CA ARG A 6 3.80 4.28 12.22
C ARG A 6 3.78 3.43 10.94
N ILE A 7 3.16 2.26 10.99
CA ILE A 7 3.12 1.33 9.84
C ILE A 7 2.33 1.94 8.68
N LEU A 8 1.23 2.65 8.94
CA LEU A 8 0.49 3.38 7.91
C LEU A 8 1.38 4.43 7.22
N GLY A 9 2.10 5.24 8.00
CA GLY A 9 3.02 6.26 7.48
C GLY A 9 4.15 5.65 6.64
N GLU A 10 4.80 4.60 7.13
CA GLU A 10 5.88 3.93 6.40
C GLU A 10 5.39 3.24 5.12
N ALA A 11 4.19 2.64 5.17
CA ALA A 11 3.59 2.02 3.99
C ALA A 11 3.23 3.08 2.96
N GLN A 12 2.66 4.21 3.41
CA GLN A 12 2.36 5.36 2.56
C GLN A 12 3.60 5.88 1.85
N GLU A 13 4.66 6.17 2.61
CA GLU A 13 5.94 6.62 2.06
C GLU A 13 6.52 5.60 1.06
N THR A 14 6.48 4.31 1.40
CA THR A 14 7.04 3.26 0.56
C THR A 14 6.32 3.16 -0.79
N HIS A 15 4.98 3.25 -0.85
CA HIS A 15 4.30 3.21 -2.15
C HIS A 15 4.52 4.49 -2.97
N LEU A 16 4.65 5.65 -2.34
CA LEU A 16 5.00 6.90 -3.04
C LEU A 16 6.38 6.78 -3.71
N LEU A 17 7.34 6.18 -3.01
CA LEU A 17 8.65 5.86 -3.58
C LEU A 17 8.54 4.87 -4.75
N MET A 18 7.66 3.87 -4.67
CA MET A 18 7.41 2.93 -5.77
C MET A 18 6.83 3.63 -7.01
N GLN A 19 5.85 4.53 -6.83
CA GLN A 19 5.29 5.31 -7.93
C GLN A 19 6.33 6.22 -8.57
N LYS A 20 7.17 6.86 -7.76
CA LYS A 20 8.28 7.69 -8.26
C LYS A 20 9.26 6.85 -9.08
N ALA A 21 9.64 5.67 -8.57
CA ALA A 21 10.54 4.75 -9.27
C ALA A 21 9.92 4.25 -10.59
N ALA A 22 8.62 3.92 -10.61
CA ALA A 22 7.93 3.50 -11.83
C ALA A 22 7.92 4.58 -12.93
N LYS A 23 7.97 5.86 -12.55
CA LYS A 23 8.04 7.01 -13.47
C LYS A 23 9.46 7.30 -13.95
N SER A 24 10.48 6.75 -13.29
CA SER A 24 11.88 6.93 -13.69
C SER A 24 12.20 6.14 -14.96
N THR A 25 13.14 6.66 -15.75
CA THR A 25 13.72 6.00 -16.93
C THR A 25 15.15 5.52 -16.66
N GLU A 26 15.62 5.61 -15.41
CA GLU A 26 16.95 5.17 -15.02
C GLU A 26 17.04 3.64 -15.01
N GLU A 27 18.18 3.07 -15.40
CA GLU A 27 18.45 1.62 -15.34
C GLU A 27 18.28 1.01 -13.94
N ARG A 28 18.34 1.84 -12.88
CA ARG A 28 18.14 1.40 -11.49
C ARG A 28 16.68 1.32 -11.07
N ALA A 29 15.76 1.92 -11.83
CA ALA A 29 14.34 2.01 -11.48
C ALA A 29 13.71 0.63 -11.22
N VAL A 30 13.98 -0.37 -12.06
CA VAL A 30 13.43 -1.73 -11.91
C VAL A 30 13.94 -2.39 -10.63
N ARG A 31 15.23 -2.25 -10.30
CA ARG A 31 15.81 -2.80 -9.06
C ARG A 31 15.23 -2.13 -7.82
N ASP A 32 15.06 -0.82 -7.86
CA ASP A 32 14.46 -0.06 -6.76
C ASP A 32 13.00 -0.47 -6.54
N ILE A 33 12.22 -0.66 -7.61
CA ILE A 33 10.85 -1.17 -7.54
C ILE A 33 10.80 -2.55 -6.88
N VAL A 34 11.67 -3.48 -7.26
CA VAL A 34 11.71 -4.82 -6.66
C VAL A 34 12.02 -4.75 -5.16
N ARG A 35 13.02 -3.96 -4.76
CA ARG A 35 13.38 -3.76 -3.35
C ARG A 35 12.22 -3.14 -2.55
N LEU A 36 11.60 -2.11 -3.09
CA LEU A 36 10.47 -1.41 -2.45
C LEU A 36 9.25 -2.33 -2.33
N ARG A 37 8.97 -3.19 -3.31
CA ARG A 37 7.89 -4.20 -3.25
C ARG A 37 8.06 -5.14 -2.07
N THR A 38 9.28 -5.63 -1.82
CA THR A 38 9.56 -6.51 -0.66
C THR A 38 9.30 -5.78 0.65
N ARG A 39 9.84 -4.56 0.82
CA ARG A 39 9.58 -3.75 2.02
C ARG A 39 8.09 -3.50 2.22
N PHE A 40 7.39 -3.15 1.14
CA PHE A 40 5.97 -2.87 1.17
C PHE A 40 5.16 -4.11 1.59
N ALA A 41 5.50 -5.29 1.07
CA ALA A 41 4.85 -6.54 1.46
C ALA A 41 5.00 -6.84 2.97
N THR A 42 6.18 -6.59 3.54
CA THR A 42 6.41 -6.70 4.99
C THR A 42 5.51 -5.75 5.76
N LEU A 43 5.44 -4.47 5.38
CA LEU A 43 4.59 -3.47 6.04
C LEU A 43 3.10 -3.84 5.96
N ILE A 44 2.64 -4.38 4.83
CA ILE A 44 1.27 -4.87 4.67
C ILE A 44 0.97 -6.05 5.63
N ALA A 45 1.92 -6.97 5.81
CA ALA A 45 1.77 -8.06 6.77
C ALA A 45 1.75 -7.56 8.22
N GLU A 46 2.62 -6.62 8.58
CA GLU A 46 2.66 -5.98 9.91
C GLU A 46 1.37 -5.21 10.21
N MET A 47 0.81 -4.54 9.20
CA MET A 47 -0.44 -3.80 9.31
C MET A 47 -1.62 -4.70 9.70
N MET A 48 -1.69 -5.94 9.17
CA MET A 48 -2.72 -6.91 9.55
C MET A 48 -2.73 -7.18 11.06
N GLY A 49 -1.56 -7.36 11.66
CA GLY A 49 -1.44 -7.58 13.11
C GLY A 49 -1.78 -6.32 13.90
N SER A 50 -1.32 -5.17 13.41
CA SER A 50 -1.47 -3.88 14.11
C SER A 50 -2.91 -3.39 14.12
N ILE A 51 -3.68 -3.60 13.04
CA ILE A 51 -5.12 -3.31 13.01
C ILE A 51 -5.85 -4.06 14.14
N LYS A 52 -5.57 -5.37 14.28
CA LYS A 52 -6.20 -6.20 15.32
C LYS A 52 -5.73 -5.86 16.73
N ALA A 53 -4.53 -5.33 16.87
CA ALA A 53 -3.93 -5.01 18.16
C ALA A 53 -4.30 -3.61 18.67
N ASP A 54 -4.63 -2.67 17.79
CA ASP A 54 -4.86 -1.26 18.11
C ASP A 54 -6.02 -1.07 19.10
N ALA A 55 -5.74 -0.37 20.20
CA ALA A 55 -6.69 -0.17 21.30
C ALA A 55 -7.88 0.72 20.91
N ARG A 56 -7.68 1.70 20.01
CA ARG A 56 -8.74 2.60 19.54
C ARG A 56 -9.76 1.82 18.72
N LEU A 57 -9.27 0.98 17.80
CA LEU A 57 -10.12 0.11 16.99
C LEU A 57 -10.85 -0.94 17.84
N LYS A 58 -10.19 -1.52 18.85
CA LYS A 58 -10.86 -2.43 19.80
C LYS A 58 -12.00 -1.77 20.57
N ALA A 59 -11.87 -0.48 20.90
CA ALA A 59 -12.91 0.27 21.60
C ALA A 59 -14.09 0.66 20.69
N ARG A 60 -13.92 0.62 19.36
CA ARG A 60 -14.91 1.04 18.36
C ARG A 60 -15.04 -0.02 17.25
N PRO A 61 -15.72 -1.15 17.53
CA PRO A 61 -15.78 -2.30 16.64
C PRO A 61 -16.35 -2.00 15.24
N GLU A 62 -17.26 -1.03 15.14
CA GLU A 62 -17.82 -0.58 13.87
C GLU A 62 -16.76 0.04 12.96
N VAL A 63 -15.85 0.85 13.54
CA VAL A 63 -14.74 1.46 12.81
C VAL A 63 -13.68 0.41 12.49
N ALA A 64 -13.43 -0.55 13.39
CA ALA A 64 -12.53 -1.66 13.14
C ALA A 64 -12.98 -2.51 11.94
N GLN A 65 -14.28 -2.81 11.83
CA GLN A 65 -14.84 -3.57 10.72
C GLN A 65 -14.69 -2.82 9.39
N GLU A 66 -14.96 -1.52 9.37
CA GLU A 66 -14.74 -0.68 8.18
C GLU A 66 -13.25 -0.66 7.81
N PHE A 67 -12.36 -0.57 8.80
CA PHE A 67 -10.91 -0.60 8.61
C PHE A 67 -10.43 -1.90 7.96
N GLU A 68 -10.90 -3.04 8.47
CA GLU A 68 -10.57 -4.34 7.88
C GLU A 68 -11.10 -4.48 6.44
N SER A 69 -12.30 -3.96 6.16
CA SER A 69 -12.89 -3.97 4.81
C SER A 69 -12.08 -3.12 3.83
N GLN A 70 -11.84 -1.86 4.15
CA GLN A 70 -11.05 -0.92 3.32
C GLN A 70 -9.63 -1.47 3.08
N PHE A 71 -9.01 -2.02 4.13
CA PHE A 71 -7.68 -2.62 4.04
C PHE A 71 -7.67 -3.89 3.19
N PHE A 72 -8.72 -4.72 3.26
CA PHE A 72 -8.88 -5.89 2.41
C PHE A 72 -9.00 -5.51 0.93
N GLU A 73 -9.83 -4.52 0.60
CA GLU A 73 -9.98 -4.02 -0.78
C GLU A 73 -8.66 -3.51 -1.36
N MET A 74 -7.92 -2.72 -0.59
CA MET A 74 -6.60 -2.22 -0.99
C MET A 74 -5.61 -3.37 -1.24
N ARG A 75 -5.55 -4.36 -0.33
CA ARG A 75 -4.69 -5.55 -0.51
C ARG A 75 -5.09 -6.39 -1.71
N GLN A 76 -6.38 -6.52 -1.98
CA GLN A 76 -6.87 -7.26 -3.13
C GLN A 76 -6.44 -6.58 -4.44
N ALA A 77 -6.58 -5.26 -4.52
CA ALA A 77 -6.09 -4.49 -5.67
C ALA A 77 -4.57 -4.61 -5.86
N LEU A 78 -3.80 -4.58 -4.77
CA LEU A 78 -2.36 -4.81 -4.79
C LEU A 78 -2.02 -6.21 -5.33
N ALA A 79 -2.68 -7.26 -4.83
CA ALA A 79 -2.44 -8.63 -5.26
C ALA A 79 -2.77 -8.83 -6.75
N GLN A 80 -3.86 -8.22 -7.24
CA GLN A 80 -4.23 -8.23 -8.65
C GLN A 80 -3.19 -7.50 -9.53
N HIS A 81 -2.67 -6.36 -9.06
CA HIS A 81 -1.60 -5.66 -9.75
C HIS A 81 -0.31 -6.50 -9.82
N GLN A 82 0.08 -7.12 -8.70
CA GLN A 82 1.29 -7.95 -8.64
C GLN A 82 1.18 -9.23 -9.49
N SER A 83 0.00 -9.84 -9.56
CA SER A 83 -0.21 -11.04 -10.38
C SER A 83 -0.12 -10.74 -11.88
N LYS A 84 -0.58 -9.55 -12.29
CA LYS A 84 -0.53 -9.07 -13.67
C LYS A 84 0.88 -8.63 -14.10
N TRP A 85 1.61 -7.92 -13.24
CA TRP A 85 2.88 -7.26 -13.58
C TRP A 85 4.10 -7.96 -12.99
N ARG A 86 4.48 -9.09 -13.61
CA ARG A 86 5.81 -9.71 -13.40
C ARG A 86 6.85 -9.02 -14.28
N SER A 87 8.14 -9.27 -14.02
CA SER A 87 9.27 -8.62 -14.72
C SER A 87 9.09 -8.60 -16.24
N THR A 88 8.79 -9.76 -16.84
CA THR A 88 8.63 -9.89 -18.29
C THR A 88 7.51 -9.01 -18.84
N GLN A 89 6.35 -8.93 -18.17
CA GLN A 89 5.25 -8.06 -18.61
C GLN A 89 5.58 -6.58 -18.45
N ILE A 90 6.40 -6.21 -17.46
CA ILE A 90 6.85 -4.82 -17.27
C ILE A 90 7.81 -4.42 -18.39
N ASP A 91 8.72 -5.32 -18.77
CA ASP A 91 9.69 -5.09 -19.85
C ASP A 91 8.99 -4.98 -21.21
N GLU A 92 7.93 -5.77 -21.44
CA GLU A 92 7.12 -5.75 -22.67
C GLU A 92 6.19 -4.52 -22.78
N ASP A 93 5.56 -4.07 -21.68
CA ASP A 93 4.64 -2.94 -21.67
C ASP A 93 4.90 -2.00 -20.48
N HIS A 94 6.02 -1.28 -20.55
CA HIS A 94 6.40 -0.33 -19.50
C HIS A 94 5.38 0.81 -19.33
N ALA A 95 4.75 1.26 -20.43
CA ALA A 95 3.74 2.32 -20.38
C ALA A 95 2.45 1.85 -19.69
N GLY A 96 2.02 0.61 -19.94
CA GLY A 96 0.90 -0.01 -19.24
C GLY A 96 1.19 -0.26 -17.77
N TYR A 97 2.41 -0.67 -17.43
CA TYR A 97 2.84 -0.83 -16.05
C TYR A 97 2.74 0.50 -15.29
N ARG A 98 3.20 1.60 -15.89
CA ARG A 98 3.08 2.95 -15.31
C ARG A 98 1.62 3.34 -15.06
N ARG A 99 0.75 3.20 -16.07
CA ARG A 99 -0.69 3.51 -15.92
C ARG A 99 -1.34 2.69 -14.80
N SER A 100 -1.05 1.39 -14.74
CA SER A 100 -1.58 0.51 -13.70
C SER A 100 -1.04 0.84 -12.32
N THR A 101 0.22 1.30 -12.21
CA THR A 101 0.81 1.76 -10.96
C THR A 101 0.15 3.06 -10.48
N ASP A 102 -0.20 3.98 -11.37
CA ASP A 102 -0.95 5.20 -11.03
C ASP A 102 -2.40 4.90 -10.58
N GLU A 103 -3.05 3.90 -11.18
CA GLU A 103 -4.38 3.44 -10.77
C GLU A 103 -4.36 2.77 -9.38
N LEU A 104 -3.42 1.86 -9.15
CA LEU A 104 -3.22 1.23 -7.85
C LEU A 104 -2.89 2.28 -6.79
N GLY A 105 -1.98 3.20 -7.10
CA GLY A 105 -1.58 4.27 -6.20
C GLY A 105 -2.74 5.12 -5.73
N ARG A 106 -3.68 5.49 -6.62
CA ARG A 106 -4.91 6.20 -6.22
C ARG A 106 -5.76 5.42 -5.22
N LYS A 107 -5.86 4.09 -5.35
CA LYS A 107 -6.56 3.26 -4.37
C LYS A 107 -5.83 3.21 -3.02
N GLN A 108 -4.51 3.13 -3.06
CA GLN A 108 -3.67 3.15 -1.87
C GLN A 108 -3.76 4.50 -1.15
N ASP A 109 -3.65 5.61 -1.88
CA ASP A 109 -3.80 6.97 -1.36
C ASP A 109 -5.16 7.16 -0.67
N SER A 110 -6.25 6.73 -1.32
CA SER A 110 -7.60 6.78 -0.73
C SER A 110 -7.66 6.02 0.59
N PHE A 111 -7.08 4.81 0.65
CA PHE A 111 -7.03 4.03 1.88
C PHE A 111 -6.23 4.74 2.98
N TYR A 112 -5.00 5.20 2.70
CA TYR A 112 -4.16 5.84 3.72
C TYR A 112 -4.77 7.13 4.26
N ASN A 113 -5.32 7.97 3.38
CA ASN A 113 -5.98 9.21 3.78
C ASN A 113 -7.22 8.93 4.65
N TRP A 114 -8.04 7.95 4.26
CA TRP A 114 -9.19 7.52 5.06
C TRP A 114 -8.73 6.97 6.41
N ALA A 115 -7.74 6.08 6.44
CA ALA A 115 -7.24 5.42 7.65
C ALA A 115 -6.68 6.45 8.65
N GLN A 116 -5.86 7.39 8.19
CA GLN A 116 -5.32 8.45 9.03
C GLN A 116 -6.43 9.33 9.60
N LYS A 117 -7.42 9.71 8.77
CA LYS A 117 -8.56 10.49 9.22
C LYS A 117 -9.38 9.73 10.27
N ALA A 118 -9.75 8.49 9.98
CA ALA A 118 -10.52 7.64 10.88
C ALA A 118 -9.83 7.52 12.25
N LEU A 119 -8.52 7.24 12.26
CA LEU A 119 -7.75 7.12 13.52
C LEU A 119 -7.58 8.43 14.28
N SER A 120 -7.64 9.59 13.60
CA SER A 120 -7.58 10.91 14.25
C SER A 120 -8.89 11.32 14.90
N GLU A 121 -10.00 10.71 14.49
CA GLU A 121 -11.36 10.95 15.00
C GLU A 121 -11.74 9.96 16.14
N LEU A 122 -10.84 9.04 16.50
CA LEU A 122 -10.97 8.06 17.59
C LEU A 122 -10.21 8.48 18.85
#